data_AF-A0A7Y1W3K4-F1
#
_entry.id   AF-A0A7Y1W3K4-F1
#
_cell.length_a   1.000
_cell.length_b   1.000
_cell.length_c   1.000
_cell.angle_alpha   90.00
_cell.angle_beta   90.00
_cell.angle_gamma   90.00
#
_symmetry.space_group_name_H-M   'P 1'
#
loop_
_entity.id
_entity.type
_entity.pdbx_description
1 polymer ?
#
loop_
_entity_poly.entity_id
_entity_poly.type
_entity_poly.pdbx_seq_one_letter_code
_entity_poly.pdbx_strand_id
1 'polypeptide(L)' 'MIPLIAMQFTEEVAWDATDFIVMGLLLFGIGSLFVLLSRRVRRPQRFVVGIGCAVLFLYLWAELAVGVFTNLGS' A
#
# COMPACT_ATOMS: atom_id res chain seq x y z
N MET A 1 -15.31 10.76 6.13
CA MET A 1 -14.25 11.65 6.64
C MET A 1 -12.93 10.91 6.52
N ILE A 2 -11.84 11.60 6.17
CA ILE A 2 -10.52 10.96 6.11
C ILE A 2 -10.13 10.60 7.55
N PRO A 3 -9.61 9.38 7.83
CA PRO A 3 -9.30 8.96 9.19
C PRO A 3 -8.44 9.96 9.96
N LEU A 4 -7.48 10.62 9.30
CA LEU A 4 -6.66 11.69 9.89
C LEU A 4 -7.49 12.82 10.54
N ILE A 5 -8.61 13.22 9.91
CA ILE A 5 -9.51 14.25 10.44
C ILE A 5 -10.38 13.65 11.52
N ALA A 6 -10.87 12.42 11.34
CA ALA A 6 -11.74 11.75 12.32
C ALA A 6 -11.04 11.49 13.67
N MET A 7 -9.75 11.13 13.66
CA MET A 7 -8.95 10.92 14.87
C MET A 7 -8.70 12.19 15.69
N GLN A 8 -8.88 13.37 15.10
CA GLN A 8 -8.82 14.63 15.86
C GLN A 8 -10.10 14.87 16.67
N PHE A 9 -11.18 14.13 16.39
CA PHE A 9 -12.48 14.31 17.02
C PHE A 9 -12.96 13.09 17.81
N THR A 10 -12.46 11.88 17.51
CA THR A 10 -12.87 10.64 18.17
C THR A 10 -11.68 9.67 18.32
N GLU A 11 -11.61 8.98 19.47
CA GLU A 11 -10.64 7.90 19.70
C GLU A 11 -11.10 6.53 19.13
N GLU A 12 -12.25 6.50 18.43
CA GLU A 12 -12.82 5.26 17.90
C GLU A 12 -12.03 4.70 16.71
N VAL A 13 -11.19 5.54 16.10
CA VAL A 13 -10.25 5.15 15.04
C VAL A 13 -8.85 5.42 15.57
N ALA A 14 -8.09 4.37 15.88
CA ALA A 14 -6.73 4.49 16.43
C ALA A 14 -5.70 4.06 15.37
N TRP A 15 -5.58 4.83 14.29
CA TRP A 15 -4.46 4.68 13.35
C TRP A 15 -3.32 5.58 13.80
N ASP A 16 -2.11 5.07 13.90
CA ASP A 16 -0.97 5.89 14.32
C ASP A 16 -0.46 6.71 13.12
N ALA A 17 0.25 7.80 13.38
CA ALA A 17 0.89 8.61 12.33
C ALA A 17 1.85 7.78 11.47
N THR A 18 2.42 6.72 12.05
CA THR A 18 3.25 5.73 11.35
C THR A 18 2.46 4.99 10.27
N ASP A 19 1.18 4.68 10.47
CA ASP A 19 0.36 3.95 9.50
C ASP A 19 0.15 4.76 8.22
N PHE A 20 -0.01 6.08 8.36
CA PHE A 20 -0.10 7.00 7.22
C PHE A 20 1.22 7.09 6.46
N ILE A 21 2.34 7.15 7.19
CA ILE A 21 3.67 7.19 6.57
C ILE A 21 3.92 5.88 5.81
N VAL A 22 3.62 4.73 6.42
CA VAL A 22 3.76 3.40 5.80
C VAL A 22 2.88 3.27 4.56
N MET A 23 1.60 3.66 4.64
CA MET A 23 0.69 3.68 3.50
C MET A 23 1.20 4.58 2.37
N GLY A 24 1.67 5.79 2.70
CA GLY A 24 2.25 6.73 1.75
C GLY A 24 3.49 6.17 1.05
N LEU A 25 4.39 5.54 1.82
CA LEU A 25 5.62 4.96 1.31
C LEU A 25 5.36 3.73 0.42
N LEU A 26 4.39 2.89 0.79
CA LEU A 26 3.93 1.76 -0.02
C LEU A 26 3.33 2.22 -1.35
N LEU A 27 2.41 3.18 -1.32
CA LEU A 27 1.80 3.74 -2.53
C LEU A 27 2.84 4.37 -3.45
N PHE A 28 3.75 5.17 -2.89
CA PHE A 28 4.82 5.80 -3.65
C PHE A 28 5.79 4.77 -4.24
N GLY A 29 6.21 3.78 -3.45
CA GLY A 29 7.15 2.74 -3.88
C GLY A 29 6.57 1.86 -4.99
N ILE A 30 5.35 1.35 -4.81
CA ILE A 30 4.70 0.47 -5.79
C ILE A 30 4.24 1.25 -7.02
N GLY A 31 3.74 2.47 -6.85
CA GLY A 31 3.41 3.35 -7.97
C GLY A 31 4.63 3.66 -8.82
N SER A 32 5.76 4.00 -8.20
CA SER A 32 7.03 4.23 -8.89
C SER A 32 7.51 2.97 -9.63
N LEU A 33 7.44 1.81 -8.97
CA LEU A 33 7.80 0.52 -9.56
C LEU A 33 6.93 0.19 -10.77
N PHE A 34 5.61 0.41 -10.68
CA PHE A 34 4.68 0.23 -11.78
C PHE A 34 5.03 1.14 -12.97
N VAL A 35 5.30 2.42 -12.74
CA VAL A 35 5.68 3.37 -13.79
C VAL A 35 6.98 2.94 -14.46
N LEU A 36 8.01 2.55 -13.69
CA LEU A 36 9.29 2.06 -14.20
C LEU A 36 9.12 0.79 -15.06
N LEU A 37 8.37 -0.18 -14.58
CA LEU A 37 8.11 -1.44 -15.30
C LEU A 37 7.28 -1.18 -16.56
N SER A 38 6.22 -0.38 -16.46
CA SER A 38 5.31 -0.05 -17.57
C SER A 38 6.03 0.68 -18.73
N ARG A 39 7.11 1.40 -18.44
CA ARG A 39 8.01 1.99 -19.45
C ARG A 39 8.84 0.94 -20.22
N ARG A 40 9.13 -0.22 -19.63
CA ARG A 40 9.91 -1.30 -20.26
C ARG A 40 9.07 -2.38 -20.95
N VAL A 41 7.80 -2.55 -20.59
CA VAL A 41 6.93 -3.58 -21.18
C VAL A 41 6.05 -3.07 -22.34
N ARG A 42 5.76 -3.99 -23.28
CA ARG A 42 4.85 -3.76 -24.42
C ARG A 42 3.41 -3.64 -23.94
N ARG A 43 2.56 -2.92 -24.70
CA ARG A 43 1.15 -2.60 -24.36
C ARG A 43 0.34 -3.77 -23.76
N PRO A 44 0.34 -5.01 -24.29
CA PRO A 44 -0.45 -6.09 -23.69
C PRO A 44 0.09 -6.57 -22.34
N GLN A 45 1.40 -6.48 -22.10
CA GLN A 45 2.04 -6.92 -20.87
C GLN A 45 1.90 -5.92 -19.72
N ARG A 46 1.51 -4.67 -20.02
CA ARG A 46 1.27 -3.63 -18.99
C ARG A 46 0.16 -4.00 -18.02
N PHE A 47 -0.87 -4.71 -18.49
CA PHE A 47 -1.95 -5.21 -17.64
C PHE A 47 -1.43 -6.21 -16.60
N VAL A 48 -0.59 -7.14 -17.03
CA VAL A 48 0.02 -8.14 -16.13
C VAL A 48 0.91 -7.47 -15.09
N VAL A 49 1.71 -6.48 -15.50
CA VAL A 49 2.52 -5.68 -14.58
C VAL A 49 1.65 -4.91 -13.58
N GLY A 50 0.55 -4.31 -14.03
CA GLY A 50 -0.38 -3.58 -13.16
C GLY A 50 -1.02 -4.48 -12.11
N ILE A 51 -1.51 -5.66 -12.53
CA ILE A 51 -2.08 -6.66 -11.63
C ILE A 51 -1.01 -7.15 -10.63
N GLY A 52 0.21 -7.44 -11.10
CA GLY A 52 1.31 -7.86 -10.23
C GLY A 52 1.67 -6.82 -9.17
N CYS A 53 1.75 -5.54 -9.56
CA CYS A 53 1.97 -4.44 -8.62
C CYS A 53 0.82 -4.28 -7.62
N ALA A 54 -0.44 -4.43 -8.06
CA ALA A 54 -1.60 -4.33 -7.18
C ALA A 54 -1.64 -5.48 -6.17
N VAL A 55 -1.35 -6.72 -6.60
CA VAL A 55 -1.26 -7.88 -5.70
C VAL A 55 -0.13 -7.69 -4.69
N LEU A 56 1.04 -7.22 -5.13
CA LEU A 56 2.16 -6.93 -4.23
C LEU A 56 1.82 -5.83 -3.21
N PHE A 57 1.10 -4.79 -3.63
CA PHE A 57 0.61 -3.74 -2.74
C PHE A 57 -0.31 -4.31 -1.66
N LEU A 58 -1.34 -5.05 -2.06
CA LEU A 58 -2.31 -5.62 -1.13
C LEU A 58 -1.65 -6.62 -0.18
N TYR A 59 -0.70 -7.42 -0.67
CA TYR A 59 0.06 -8.35 0.15
C TYR A 59 0.87 -7.62 1.23
N LEU A 60 1.68 -6.63 0.84
CA LEU A 60 2.50 -5.88 1.79
C LEU A 60 1.65 -5.11 2.79
N TRP A 61 0.53 -4.54 2.34
CA TRP A 61 -0.42 -3.88 3.21
C TRP A 61 -1.03 -4.84 4.23
N ALA A 62 -1.48 -6.02 3.80
CA ALA A 62 -2.04 -7.04 4.68
C ALA A 62 -1.00 -7.58 5.67
N GLU A 63 0.25 -7.78 5.24
CA GLU A 63 1.33 -8.18 6.14
C GLU A 63 1.62 -7.13 7.21
N LEU A 64 1.65 -5.84 6.84
CA LEU A 64 1.94 -4.77 7.79
C LEU A 64 0.77 -4.49 8.74
N ALA A 65 -0.47 -4.64 8.26
CA ALA A 65 -1.67 -4.37 9.05
C ALA A 65 -2.09 -5.55 9.94
N VAL A 66 -1.86 -6.79 9.50
CA VAL A 66 -2.39 -8.00 10.17
C VAL A 66 -1.31 -9.05 10.45
N GLY A 67 -0.17 -9.02 9.76
CA GLY A 67 0.92 -9.99 9.98
C GLY A 67 0.60 -11.41 9.52
N VAL A 68 -0.10 -11.56 8.40
CA VAL A 68 -0.76 -12.81 7.96
C VAL A 68 0.20 -14.01 7.81
N PHE A 69 1.41 -13.80 7.30
CA PHE A 69 2.34 -14.86 6.92
C PHE A 69 3.65 -14.81 7.70
N THR A 70 4.21 -13.62 7.88
CA THR A 70 5.54 -13.46 8.49
C THR A 70 5.54 -12.74 9.84
N ASN A 71 4.37 -12.28 10.32
CA ASN A 71 4.24 -11.52 11.58
C ASN A 71 5.19 -10.30 11.61
N LEU A 72 5.42 -9.64 10.45
CA LEU A 72 6.37 -8.53 10.34
C LEU A 72 5.86 -7.22 10.95
N GLY A 73 4.54 -7.08 11.11
CA GLY A 73 3.85 -5.88 11.61
C GLY A 73 2.99 -6.11 12.85
N SER A 74 3.08 -7.27 13.50
CA SER A 74 2.30 -7.64 14.71
C SER A 74 3.12 -7.54 15.98
#